data_AF-A0A1F9PXR4-F1
#
_entry.id   AF-A0A1F9PXR4-F1
#
_cell.length_a   1.000
_cell.length_b   1.000
_cell.length_c   1.000
_cell.angle_alpha   90.00
_cell.angle_beta   90.00
_cell.angle_gamma   90.00
#
_symmetry.space_group_name_H-M   'P 1'
#
loop_
_entity.id
_entity.type
_entity.pdbx_description
1 polymer ?
#
loop_
_entity_poly.entity_id
_entity_poly.type
_entity_poly.pdbx_seq_one_letter_code
_entity_poly.pdbx_strand_id
1 'polypeptide(L)' 'MDATDWLSDHLHIDNKKLDPDFLSMLTSCSKDCSNCSICRDLLLKTSGHKPFKIKAYKDYL' A
#
# COMPACT_ATOMS: atom_id res chain seq x y z
N MET A 1 3.44 -9.52 -8.44
CA MET A 1 2.63 -8.88 -7.38
C MET A 1 1.54 -8.07 -8.06
N ASP A 2 0.80 -8.73 -8.95
CA ASP A 2 -0.04 -8.06 -9.95
C ASP A 2 -1.44 -7.74 -9.38
N ALA A 3 -1.77 -8.33 -8.23
CA ALA A 3 -3.02 -8.09 -7.51
C ALA A 3 -3.13 -6.70 -6.86
N THR A 4 -2.06 -5.91 -6.85
CA THR A 4 -2.01 -4.55 -6.26
C THR A 4 -1.96 -3.43 -7.30
N ASP A 5 -1.98 -3.74 -8.60
CA ASP A 5 -1.78 -2.73 -9.64
C ASP A 5 -2.90 -1.68 -9.62
N TRP A 6 -4.16 -2.13 -9.48
CA TRP A 6 -5.31 -1.26 -9.28
C TRP A 6 -5.22 -0.44 -7.99
N LEU A 7 -4.64 -1.00 -6.92
CA LEU A 7 -4.47 -0.31 -5.64
C LEU A 7 -3.46 0.84 -5.78
N SER A 8 -2.48 0.67 -6.68
CA SER A 8 -1.47 1.69 -6.97
C SER A 8 -2.07 2.93 -7.64
N ASP A 9 -3.20 2.82 -8.34
CA ASP A 9 -3.89 3.97 -8.92
C ASP A 9 -4.57 4.84 -7.86
N HIS A 10 -4.96 4.24 -6.73
CA HIS A 10 -5.74 4.91 -5.69
C HIS A 10 -4.91 5.28 -4.46
N LEU A 11 -3.88 4.52 -4.13
CA LEU A 11 -3.09 4.66 -2.92
C LEU A 11 -1.63 4.97 -3.24
N HIS A 12 -1.06 5.86 -2.45
CA HIS A 12 0.37 6.13 -2.39
C HIS A 12 0.89 5.71 -1.01
N ILE A 13 1.96 4.93 -0.99
CA ILE A 13 2.65 4.59 0.25
C ILE A 13 3.75 5.63 0.49
N ASP A 14 3.66 6.34 1.60
CA ASP A 14 4.70 7.27 2.03
C ASP A 14 5.81 6.48 2.74
N ASN A 15 6.90 6.21 2.02
CA ASN A 15 8.04 5.46 2.54
C ASN A 15 8.67 6.11 3.79
N LYS A 16 8.47 7.42 4.02
CA LYS A 16 8.98 8.09 5.23
C LYS A 16 8.23 7.71 6.49
N LYS A 17 7.02 7.15 6.36
CA LYS A 17 6.19 6.66 7.46
C LYS A 17 6.43 5.20 7.81
N LEU A 18 7.24 4.50 7.01
CA LEU A 18 7.65 3.13 7.31
C LEU A 18 8.66 3.16 8.47
N ASP A 19 8.43 2.32 9.47
CA ASP A 19 9.38 2.17 10.56
C ASP A 19 10.69 1.54 10.03
N PRO A 20 11.86 1.87 10.61
CA PRO A 20 13.14 1.30 10.18
C PRO A 20 13.17 -0.23 10.18
N ASP A 21 12.44 -0.84 11.12
CA ASP A 21 12.35 -2.30 11.28
C ASP A 21 11.24 -2.95 10.44
N PHE A 22 10.64 -2.19 9.52
CA PHE A 22 9.55 -2.66 8.65
C PHE A 22 9.88 -3.97 7.93
N LEU A 23 11.09 -4.08 7.37
CA LEU A 23 11.53 -5.27 6.65
C LEU A 23 11.62 -6.49 7.56
N SER A 24 12.16 -6.32 8.76
CA SER A 24 12.24 -7.38 9.77
C SER A 24 10.87 -7.84 10.24
N MET A 25 9.93 -6.91 10.38
CA MET A 25 8.53 -7.20 10.69
C MET A 25 7.83 -7.95 9.54
N LEU A 26 8.08 -7.58 8.29
CA LEU A 26 7.53 -8.30 7.13
C LEU A 26 8.09 -9.73 7.01
N THR A 27 9.38 -9.93 7.23
CA THR A 27 10.02 -11.24 7.08
C THR A 27 9.64 -12.22 8.19
N SER A 28 9.22 -11.70 9.35
CA SER A 28 8.68 -12.48 10.46
C SER A 28 7.17 -12.74 10.36
N CYS A 29 6.49 -12.17 9.36
CA CYS A 29 5.06 -12.33 9.19
C CYS A 29 4.69 -13.75 8.72
N SER A 30 3.76 -14.40 9.44
CA SER A 30 3.23 -15.73 9.08
C SER A 30 2.35 -15.73 7.83
N LYS A 31 2.00 -14.56 7.32
CA LYS A 31 1.02 -14.33 6.23
C LYS A 31 -0.42 -14.72 6.57
N ASP A 32 -0.69 -15.13 7.81
CA ASP A 32 -2.06 -15.30 8.32
C ASP A 32 -2.63 -13.95 8.78
N CYS A 33 -3.21 -13.21 7.85
CA CYS A 33 -3.84 -11.92 8.11
C CYS A 33 -5.21 -12.04 8.80
N SER A 34 -5.75 -13.25 9.01
CA SER A 34 -7.03 -13.46 9.71
C SER A 34 -6.93 -13.07 11.19
N ASN A 35 -5.77 -13.34 11.77
CA ASN A 35 -5.49 -13.18 13.20
C ASN A 35 -4.48 -12.06 13.49
N CYS A 36 -4.05 -11.32 12.46
CA CYS A 36 -2.99 -10.32 12.56
C CYS A 36 -3.45 -8.99 11.97
N SER A 37 -3.48 -7.92 12.77
CA SER A 37 -3.84 -6.57 12.32
C SER A 37 -2.66 -5.79 11.74
N ILE A 38 -1.42 -6.26 11.91
CA ILE A 38 -0.20 -5.51 11.61
C ILE A 38 -0.18 -5.00 10.17
N CYS A 39 -0.52 -5.86 9.19
CA CYS A 39 -0.54 -5.44 7.78
C CYS A 39 -1.61 -4.37 7.51
N ARG A 40 -2.77 -4.46 8.16
CA ARG A 40 -3.85 -3.47 8.06
C ARG A 40 -3.43 -2.14 8.70
N ASP A 41 -2.88 -2.20 9.91
CA ASP A 41 -2.47 -1.02 10.67
C ASP A 41 -1.31 -0.30 9.96
N LEU A 42 -0.36 -1.06 9.41
CA LEU A 42 0.73 -0.54 8.60
C LEU A 42 0.20 0.13 7.32
N LEU A 43 -0.74 -0.50 6.62
CA LEU A 43 -1.36 0.08 5.43
C LEU A 43 -2.07 1.38 5.79
N LEU A 44 -2.86 1.43 6.86
CA LEU A 44 -3.56 2.65 7.29
C LEU A 44 -2.58 3.76 7.73
N LYS A 45 -1.48 3.40 8.40
CA LYS A 45 -0.44 4.35 8.84
C LYS A 45 0.30 4.98 7.66
N THR A 46 0.62 4.18 6.64
CA THR A 46 1.56 4.57 5.59
C THR A 46 0.90 4.96 4.28
N SER A 47 -0.33 4.51 4.03
CA SER A 47 -1.07 4.88 2.83
C SER A 47 -1.68 6.28 2.94
N GLY A 48 -1.72 6.94 1.79
CA GLY A 48 -2.55 8.12 1.56
C GLY A 48 -3.25 7.97 0.21
N HIS A 49 -4.42 8.59 0.08
CA HIS A 49 -5.10 8.64 -1.21
C HIS A 49 -4.28 9.47 -2.19
N LYS A 50 -4.06 8.91 -3.38
CA LYS A 50 -3.59 9.73 -4.49
C LYS A 50 -4.70 10.73 -4.85
N PRO A 51 -4.37 12.00 -5.09
CA PRO A 51 -5.35 12.94 -5.62
C PRO A 51 -5.90 12.38 -6.92
N PHE A 52 -7.23 12.29 -6.99
CA PHE A 52 -7.93 11.79 -8.17
C PHE A 52 -7.60 12.71 -9.35
N LYS A 53 -6.81 12.19 -10.29
CA LYS A 53 -6.52 12.85 -11.56
C LYS A 53 -7.34 12.16 -12.62
N ILE A 54 -8.36 12.85 -13.13
CA ILE A 54 -9.01 12.46 -14.38
C ILE A 54 -7.94 12.61 -15.46
N LYS A 55 -7.47 11.48 -16.02
CA LYS A 55 -6.55 11.52 -17.15
C LYS A 55 -7.30 12.10 -18.36
N ALA A 56 -6.60 12.78 -19.25
CA ALA A 56 -7.24 13.23 -20.48
C ALA A 56 -7.67 12.00 -21.28
N TYR A 57 -8.80 12.06 -21.99
CA TYR A 57 -9.32 10.93 -22.78
C TYR A 57 -8.25 10.32 -23.73
N LYS A 58 -7.32 11.14 -24.22
CA LYS A 58 -6.19 10.74 -25.07
C LYS A 58 -5.18 9.81 -24.39
N ASP A 59 -5.10 9.81 -23.06
CA ASP A 59 -4.17 8.98 -22.28
C ASP A 59 -4.72 7.56 -22.01
N TYR A 60 -5.96 7.29 -22.45
CA TYR A 60 -6.60 5.97 -22.38
C TYR A 60 -6.61 5.22 -23.73
N LEU A 61 -6.14 5.88 -24.80
CA LEU A 61 -6.06 5.33 -26.16
C LEU A 61 -4.69 4.70 -26.43
#